data_AF-A0A0R1KUT9-F1
#
_entry.id   AF-A0A0R1KUT9-F1
#
_cell.length_a   1.000
_cell.length_b   1.000
_cell.length_c   1.000
_cell.angle_alpha   90.00
_cell.angle_beta   90.00
_cell.angle_gamma   90.00
#
_symmetry.space_group_name_H-M   'P 1'
#
loop_
_entity.id
_entity.type
_entity.pdbx_description
1 polymer ?
#
loop_
_entity_poly.entity_id
_entity_poly.type
_entity_poly.pdbx_seq_one_letter_code
_entity_poly.pdbx_strand_id
1 'polypeptide(L)'
;MNEGRKTTKLERIEIAEWTIAHEKHYTEAANHFNVSYGQVYSWVKKYEKDGADGLADRRGKAKEDNGHLSELEKKDLEIKRLKARLEYVSTEAAILKKLQEIERMDAHKKNIKPFKHSPKK
;
A
#
# COMPACT_ATOMS: atom_id res chain seq x y z
N MET A 1 2.07 -12.40 -24.84
CA MET A 1 1.85 -10.97 -24.52
C MET A 1 2.97 -10.20 -25.18
N ASN A 2 2.67 -9.40 -26.20
CA ASN A 2 3.69 -8.57 -26.85
C ASN A 2 4.16 -7.53 -25.85
N GLU A 3 5.48 -7.39 -25.67
CA GLU A 3 6.05 -6.32 -24.87
C GLU A 3 5.51 -4.98 -25.39
N GLY A 4 4.70 -4.29 -24.58
CA GLY A 4 4.15 -3.00 -24.97
C GLY A 4 5.29 -2.01 -25.22
N ARG A 5 5.19 -1.23 -26.30
CA ARG A 5 6.16 -0.17 -26.65
C ARG A 5 6.51 0.64 -25.41
N LYS A 6 7.81 0.77 -25.13
CA LYS A 6 8.30 1.63 -24.06
C LYS A 6 8.08 3.08 -24.48
N THR A 7 7.35 3.85 -23.67
CA THR A 7 7.14 5.29 -23.87
C THR A 7 7.65 6.07 -22.66
N THR A 8 8.30 7.19 -22.95
CA THR A 8 8.81 8.17 -21.98
C THR A 8 7.69 9.10 -21.50
N LYS A 9 7.91 9.84 -20.39
CA LYS A 9 6.92 10.82 -19.88
C LYS A 9 6.65 11.92 -20.92
N LEU A 10 7.69 12.42 -21.58
CA LEU A 10 7.58 13.47 -22.60
C LEU A 10 6.75 13.00 -23.81
N GLU A 11 7.01 11.81 -24.33
CA GLU A 11 6.20 11.23 -25.41
C GLU A 11 4.72 11.11 -25.00
N ARG A 12 4.43 10.72 -23.76
CA ARG A 12 3.02 10.62 -23.30
C ARG A 12 2.33 11.98 -23.22
N ILE A 13 3.08 13.02 -22.83
CA ILE A 13 2.58 14.41 -22.80
C ILE A 13 2.28 14.86 -24.22
N GLU A 14 3.22 14.69 -25.14
CA GLU A 14 3.06 15.02 -26.56
C GLU A 14 1.84 14.31 -27.18
N ILE A 15 1.68 13.01 -26.91
CA ILE A 15 0.52 12.24 -27.39
C ILE A 15 -0.79 12.80 -26.84
N ALA A 16 -0.83 13.15 -25.55
CA ALA A 16 -2.02 13.67 -24.91
C ALA A 16 -2.40 15.05 -25.48
N GLU A 17 -1.43 15.96 -25.60
CA GLU A 17 -1.61 17.30 -26.16
C GLU A 17 -2.04 17.23 -27.63
N TRP A 18 -1.37 16.40 -28.43
CA TRP A 18 -1.71 16.17 -29.83
C TRP A 18 -3.15 15.65 -29.95
N THR A 19 -3.53 14.68 -29.13
CA THR A 19 -4.88 14.10 -29.16
C THR A 19 -5.95 15.11 -28.78
N ILE A 20 -5.68 15.98 -27.80
CA ILE A 20 -6.60 17.07 -27.40
C ILE A 20 -6.74 18.10 -28.52
N ALA A 21 -5.63 18.46 -29.18
CA ALA A 21 -5.64 19.38 -30.32
C ALA A 21 -6.40 18.82 -31.54
N HIS A 22 -6.40 17.50 -31.73
CA HIS A 22 -7.13 16.81 -32.80
C HIS A 22 -8.50 16.31 -32.32
N GLU A 23 -9.23 17.12 -31.56
CA GLU A 23 -10.63 16.86 -31.15
C GLU A 23 -10.87 15.48 -30.49
N LYS A 24 -9.85 14.92 -29.83
CA LYS A 24 -9.89 13.60 -29.19
C LYS A 24 -10.08 12.43 -30.17
N HIS A 25 -9.51 12.53 -31.37
CA HIS A 25 -9.39 11.40 -32.31
C HIS A 25 -8.39 10.33 -31.82
N TYR A 26 -8.80 9.55 -30.81
CA TYR A 26 -7.96 8.54 -30.15
C TYR A 26 -7.45 7.44 -31.09
N THR A 27 -8.25 7.03 -32.07
CA THR A 27 -7.85 6.02 -33.06
C THR A 27 -6.72 6.53 -33.95
N GLU A 28 -6.80 7.80 -34.35
CA GLU A 28 -5.78 8.44 -35.17
C GLU A 28 -4.49 8.62 -34.38
N ALA A 29 -4.59 9.11 -33.15
CA ALA A 29 -3.44 9.22 -32.23
C ALA A 29 -2.78 7.85 -31.98
N ALA A 30 -3.56 6.80 -31.77
CA ALA A 30 -3.04 5.45 -31.56
C ALA A 30 -2.20 4.97 -32.76
N ASN A 31 -2.69 5.23 -33.97
CA ASN A 31 -1.98 4.89 -35.21
C ASN A 31 -0.75 5.78 -35.43
N HIS A 32 -0.90 7.10 -35.27
CA HIS A 32 0.16 8.09 -35.48
C HIS A 32 1.38 7.82 -34.59
N PHE A 33 1.15 7.52 -33.31
CA PHE A 33 2.22 7.28 -32.34
C PHE A 33 2.56 5.80 -32.15
N ASN A 34 1.88 4.89 -32.87
CA ASN A 34 2.03 3.45 -32.77
C ASN A 34 1.95 2.97 -31.30
N VAL A 35 0.87 3.34 -30.63
CA VAL A 35 0.54 3.00 -29.24
C VAL A 35 -0.88 2.45 -29.18
N SER A 36 -1.22 1.73 -28.11
CA SER A 36 -2.58 1.22 -27.96
C SER A 36 -3.57 2.35 -27.71
N TYR A 37 -4.75 2.27 -28.32
CA TYR A 37 -5.90 3.14 -28.04
C TYR A 37 -6.14 3.34 -26.54
N GLY A 38 -6.10 2.25 -25.77
CA GLY A 38 -6.33 2.30 -24.32
C GLY A 38 -5.26 3.12 -23.57
N GLN A 39 -4.03 3.13 -24.08
CA GLN A 39 -2.96 3.96 -23.54
C GLN A 39 -3.23 5.44 -23.81
N VAL A 40 -3.57 5.79 -25.07
CA VAL A 40 -3.91 7.18 -25.44
C VAL A 40 -5.06 7.70 -24.58
N TYR A 41 -6.16 6.94 -24.49
CA TYR A 41 -7.31 7.31 -23.67
C TYR A 41 -6.93 7.52 -22.19
N SER A 42 -6.14 6.59 -21.63
CA SER A 42 -5.69 6.70 -20.24
C SER A 42 -4.80 7.94 -20.02
N TRP A 43 -3.92 8.25 -20.98
CA TRP A 43 -3.04 9.40 -20.89
C TRP A 43 -3.81 10.72 -21.00
N VAL A 44 -4.68 10.88 -22.00
CA VAL A 44 -5.52 12.08 -22.15
C VAL A 44 -6.36 12.31 -20.89
N LYS A 45 -7.03 11.28 -20.37
CA LYS A 45 -7.85 11.40 -19.16
C LYS A 45 -7.05 11.83 -17.93
N LYS A 46 -5.82 11.33 -17.76
CA LYS A 46 -4.94 11.72 -16.65
C LYS A 46 -4.40 13.13 -16.83
N TYR A 47 -4.08 13.49 -18.07
CA TYR A 47 -3.58 14.82 -18.43
C TYR A 47 -4.65 15.90 -18.21
N GLU A 48 -5.91 15.67 -18.59
CA GLU A 48 -7.00 16.61 -18.33
C GLU A 48 -7.27 16.82 -16.83
N LYS A 49 -7.00 15.81 -16.00
CA LYS A 49 -7.25 15.86 -14.55
C LYS A 49 -6.10 16.51 -13.77
N ASP A 50 -4.89 16.00 -13.98
CA ASP A 50 -3.73 16.28 -13.14
C ASP A 50 -2.56 16.89 -13.96
N GLY A 51 -2.81 17.30 -15.21
CA GLY A 51 -1.80 17.84 -16.13
C GLY A 51 -0.69 16.85 -16.46
N ALA A 52 0.49 17.39 -16.79
CA ALA A 52 1.70 16.60 -17.08
C ALA A 52 2.12 15.69 -15.90
N ASP A 53 1.78 16.05 -14.66
CA ASP A 53 2.12 15.26 -13.47
C ASP A 53 1.25 14.01 -13.32
N GLY A 54 0.03 14.01 -13.88
CA GLY A 54 -0.82 12.83 -14.01
C GLY A 54 -0.22 11.71 -14.85
N LEU A 55 0.75 12.02 -15.72
CA LEU A 55 1.42 11.06 -16.61
C LEU A 55 2.70 10.45 -16.03
N ALA A 56 3.12 10.88 -14.83
CA ALA A 56 4.28 10.31 -14.16
C ALA A 56 4.07 8.83 -13.80
N ASP A 57 5.10 8.00 -14.02
CA ASP A 57 5.06 6.60 -13.59
C ASP A 57 5.24 6.51 -12.07
N ARG A 58 4.17 6.12 -11.37
CA ARG A 58 4.12 5.99 -9.91
C ARG A 58 4.06 4.53 -9.45
N ARG A 59 4.25 3.56 -10.35
CA ARG A 59 4.27 2.14 -9.96
C ARG A 59 5.43 1.87 -8.99
N GLY A 60 5.14 1.15 -7.91
CA GLY A 60 6.14 0.83 -6.88
C GLY A 60 6.61 2.01 -6.03
N LYS A 61 6.06 3.22 -6.25
CA LYS A 61 6.33 4.40 -5.42
C LYS A 61 5.16 4.60 -4.47
N ALA A 62 5.46 4.89 -3.20
CA ALA A 62 4.43 5.34 -2.25
C ALA A 62 3.73 6.57 -2.84
N LYS A 63 2.43 6.76 -2.56
CA LYS A 63 1.74 7.99 -2.92
C LYS A 63 2.50 9.14 -2.24
N GLU A 64 3.25 9.91 -3.02
CA GLU A 64 3.78 11.18 -2.56
C GLU A 64 2.56 12.03 -2.23
N ASP A 65 2.53 12.59 -1.02
CA ASP A 65 1.50 13.54 -0.61
C ASP A 65 1.62 14.72 -1.56
N ASN A 66 0.79 14.76 -2.62
CA ASN A 66 0.83 15.78 -3.67
C ASN A 66 0.34 17.15 -3.15
N GLY A 67 0.55 17.46 -1.86
CA GLY A 67 0.04 18.66 -1.21
C GLY A 67 -1.49 18.77 -1.21
N HIS A 68 -2.20 17.67 -1.50
CA HIS A 68 -3.65 17.67 -1.69
C HIS A 68 -4.40 16.89 -0.61
N LEU A 69 -3.71 16.48 0.47
CA LEU A 69 -4.39 16.03 1.67
C LEU A 69 -4.80 17.24 2.50
N SER A 70 -6.11 17.37 2.73
CA SER A 70 -6.65 18.30 3.72
C SER A 70 -6.04 18.02 5.10
N GLU A 71 -5.93 19.05 5.94
CA GLU A 71 -5.47 18.92 7.32
C GLU A 71 -6.24 17.83 8.10
N LEU A 72 -7.52 17.63 7.75
CA LEU A 72 -8.33 16.57 8.33
C LEU A 72 -7.87 15.17 7.89
N GLU A 73 -7.57 14.99 6.61
CA GLU A 73 -7.13 13.70 6.06
C GLU A 73 -5.74 13.32 6.59
N LYS A 74 -4.84 14.29 6.77
CA LYS A 74 -3.56 14.06 7.45
C LYS A 74 -3.75 13.59 8.88
N LYS A 75 -4.68 14.22 9.61
CA LYS A 75 -5.01 13.81 10.99
C LYS A 75 -5.62 12.41 11.02
N ASP A 76 -6.50 12.06 10.10
CA ASP A 76 -7.09 10.72 10.02
C ASP A 76 -6.04 9.64 9.74
N LEU A 77 -5.08 9.93 8.86
CA LEU A 77 -3.95 9.04 8.60
C LEU A 77 -3.08 8.85 9.86
N GLU A 78 -2.78 9.93 10.58
CA GLU A 78 -2.00 9.84 11.80
C GLU A 78 -2.77 9.11 12.91
N ILE A 79 -4.08 9.34 13.06
CA ILE A 79 -4.95 8.58 13.98
C ILE A 79 -4.91 7.10 13.64
N LYS A 80 -5.01 6.73 12.35
CA LYS A 80 -4.95 5.34 11.90
C LYS A 80 -3.60 4.70 12.23
N ARG A 81 -2.51 5.41 11.99
CA ARG A 81 -1.15 4.99 12.33
C ARG A 81 -0.99 4.77 13.84
N LEU A 82 -1.44 5.72 14.65
CA LEU A 82 -1.37 5.65 16.10
C LEU A 82 -2.20 4.49 16.66
N LYS A 83 -3.41 4.26 16.12
CA LYS A 83 -4.25 3.10 16.51
C LYS A 83 -3.57 1.78 16.22
N ALA A 84 -2.96 1.62 15.04
CA ALA A 84 -2.22 0.41 14.69
C ALA A 84 -1.01 0.20 15.64
N ARG A 85 -0.30 1.28 16.01
CA ARG A 85 0.80 1.18 16.98
C ARG A 85 0.29 0.79 18.37
N LEU A 86 -0.83 1.37 18.82
CA LEU A 86 -1.44 1.03 20.10
C LEU A 86 -1.88 -0.43 20.15
N GLU A 87 -2.50 -0.93 19.08
CA GLU A 87 -2.89 -2.33 18.94
C GLU A 87 -1.68 -3.27 19.01
N TYR A 88 -0.61 -2.95 18.28
CA TYR A 88 0.64 -3.71 18.32
C TYR A 88 1.23 -3.78 19.75
N VAL A 89 1.36 -2.64 20.43
CA VAL A 89 1.91 -2.60 21.79
C VAL A 89 0.98 -3.31 22.78
N SER A 90 -0.34 -3.20 22.61
CA SER A 90 -1.31 -3.89 23.44
C SER A 90 -1.22 -5.41 23.30
N THR A 91 -1.05 -5.91 22.08
CA THR A 91 -0.89 -7.35 21.83
C THR A 91 0.44 -7.87 22.39
N GLU A 92 1.54 -7.13 22.21
CA GLU A 92 2.84 -7.43 22.82
C GLU A 92 2.73 -7.53 24.36
N ALA A 93 2.08 -6.56 25.00
CA ALA A 93 1.86 -6.57 26.44
C ALA A 93 0.98 -7.76 26.89
N ALA A 94 -0.04 -8.14 26.11
CA ALA A 94 -0.88 -9.30 26.41
C ALA A 94 -0.10 -10.61 26.32
N ILE A 95 0.77 -10.75 25.31
CA ILE A 95 1.65 -11.92 25.15
C ILE A 95 2.61 -12.03 26.34
N LEU A 96 3.27 -10.93 26.72
CA LEU A 96 4.18 -10.90 27.87
C LEU A 96 3.49 -11.33 29.17
N LYS A 97 2.27 -10.85 29.43
CA LYS A 97 1.48 -11.29 30.59
C LYS A 97 1.20 -12.79 30.56
N LYS A 98 0.90 -13.36 29.39
CA LYS A 98 0.68 -14.81 29.25
C LYS A 98 1.94 -15.63 29.46
N LEU A 99 3.11 -15.15 29.02
CA LEU A 99 4.39 -15.80 29.29
C LEU A 99 4.69 -15.82 30.80
N GLN A 100 4.50 -14.69 31.49
CA GLN A 100 4.70 -14.62 32.94
C GLN A 100 3.78 -15.57 33.71
N GLU A 101 2.52 -15.74 33.27
CA GLU A 101 1.59 -16.69 33.86
C GLU A 101 2.10 -18.13 33.73
N ILE A 102 2.56 -18.51 32.54
CA ILE A 102 3.10 -19.86 32.26
C ILE A 102 4.32 -20.12 33.13
N GLU A 103 5.26 -19.17 33.21
CA GLU A 103 6.46 -19.30 34.05
C GLU A 103 6.10 -19.49 35.53
N ARG A 104 5.11 -18.76 36.05
CA ARG A 104 4.60 -18.94 37.42
C ARG A 104 3.96 -20.31 37.62
N MET A 105 3.16 -20.78 36.68
CA MET A 105 2.54 -22.11 36.74
C MET A 105 3.57 -23.23 36.74
N ASP A 106 4.61 -23.12 35.90
CA ASP A 106 5.70 -24.10 35.84
C ASP A 106 6.55 -24.10 37.11
N ALA A 107 6.85 -22.93 37.66
CA ALA A 107 7.51 -22.80 38.96
C ALA A 107 6.66 -23.44 40.08
N HIS A 108 5.35 -23.23 40.06
CA HIS A 108 4.43 -23.84 41.04
C HIS A 108 4.41 -25.38 40.91
N LYS A 109 4.29 -25.92 39.69
CA LYS A 109 4.32 -27.38 39.45
C LYS A 109 5.62 -28.03 39.93
N LYS A 110 6.78 -27.39 39.72
CA LYS A 110 8.09 -27.90 40.20
C LYS A 110 8.18 -28.00 41.72
N ASN A 111 7.44 -27.17 42.46
CA ASN A 111 7.43 -27.18 43.92
C ASN A 111 6.50 -28.23 44.55
N ILE A 112 5.63 -28.87 43.76
CA ILE A 112 4.75 -29.95 44.23
C ILE A 112 5.52 -31.28 44.19
N LYS A 113 6.01 -31.77 45.34
CA LYS A 113 6.64 -33.11 45.43
C LYS A 113 5.57 -34.21 45.40
N PRO A 114 5.76 -35.31 44.63
CA PRO A 114 4.84 -36.44 44.66
C PRO A 114 4.90 -37.16 46.02
N PHE A 115 3.73 -37.38 46.63
CA PHE A 115 3.59 -38.15 47.87
C PHE A 115 3.82 -39.63 47.57
N LYS A 116 5.01 -40.14 47.88
CA LYS A 116 5.35 -41.55 47.67
C LYS A 116 4.50 -42.43 48.58
N HIS A 117 3.65 -43.28 48.01
CA HIS A 117 2.97 -44.33 48.75
C HIS A 117 3.99 -45.42 49.11
N SER A 118 4.29 -45.56 50.39
CA SER A 118 5.05 -46.71 50.90
C SER A 118 4.21 -47.98 50.75
N PRO A 119 4.75 -49.08 50.18
CA PRO A 119 4.03 -50.34 50.14
C PRO A 119 3.90 -50.87 51.57
N LYS A 120 2.65 -51.09 52.01
CA LYS A 120 2.37 -51.73 53.29
C LYS A 120 2.84 -53.19 53.22
N LYS A 121 3.70 -53.58 54.17
CA LYS A 121 4.10 -54.97 54.41
C LYS A 121 2.92 -55.80 54.92
#